data_AF-A0A0B7BZJ4-F1
#
_entry.id   AF-A0A0B7BZJ4-F1
#
_cell.length_a   1.000
_cell.length_b   1.000
_cell.length_c   1.000
_cell.angle_alpha   90.00
_cell.angle_beta   90.00
_cell.angle_gamma   90.00
#
_symmetry.space_group_name_H-M   'P 1'
#
loop_
_entity.id
_entity.type
_entity.pdbx_description
1 polymer ?
#
loop_
_entity_poly.entity_id
_entity_poly.type
_entity_poly.pdbx_seq_one_letter_code
_entity_poly.pdbx_strand_id
1 'polypeptide(L)'
;ASIWLGELQKSVYAWQIADQLLQQNQSLESCYFAAQTMRTKIQYAFHELPSESHQSLRDSLLGHASKIAPGTPPVIVTQLSLAVADLALQMATWKSAVVDFIERFSKEHMGFLLELLTVLPEEISSRSLRLGANRRKEI
;
A
#
# COMPACT_ATOMS: atom_id res chain seq x y z
N ALA A 1 19.58 -14.70 7.37
CA ALA A 1 18.72 -13.95 6.43
C ALA A 1 17.77 -12.98 7.14
N SER A 2 16.96 -13.44 8.11
CA SER A 2 15.92 -12.61 8.76
C SER A 2 16.43 -11.30 9.39
N ILE A 3 17.61 -11.29 10.04
CA ILE A 3 18.20 -10.07 10.63
C ILE A 3 18.47 -9.01 9.56
N TRP A 4 19.15 -9.38 8.47
CA TRP A 4 19.47 -8.47 7.37
C TRP A 4 18.22 -7.92 6.68
N LEU A 5 17.20 -8.77 6.47
CA LEU A 5 15.92 -8.32 5.91
C LEU A 5 15.21 -7.34 6.85
N GLY A 6 15.29 -7.57 8.17
CA GLY A 6 14.75 -6.63 9.16
C GLY A 6 15.49 -5.30 9.18
N GLU A 7 16.81 -5.28 8.97
CA GLU A 7 17.57 -4.04 8.82
C GLU A 7 17.25 -3.32 7.51
N LEU A 8 17.10 -4.07 6.42
CA LEU A 8 16.67 -3.53 5.14
C LEU A 8 15.34 -2.80 5.27
N GLN A 9 14.34 -3.42 5.92
CA GLN A 9 13.02 -2.83 6.15
C GLN A 9 13.06 -1.54 6.99
N LYS A 10 14.08 -1.34 7.82
CA LYS A 10 14.26 -0.10 8.59
C LYS A 10 14.94 1.00 7.77
N SER A 11 15.65 0.65 6.70
CA SER A 11 16.38 1.61 5.88
C SER A 11 15.45 2.41 4.95
N VAL A 12 15.94 3.56 4.47
CA VAL A 12 15.28 4.35 3.41
C VAL A 12 15.26 3.63 2.06
N TYR A 13 16.21 2.71 1.82
CA TYR A 13 16.28 1.92 0.58
C TYR A 13 15.13 0.91 0.44
N ALA A 14 14.45 0.58 1.55
CA ALA A 14 13.31 -0.33 1.57
C ALA A 14 12.22 0.07 0.56
N TRP A 15 11.97 1.37 0.41
CA TRP A 15 10.97 1.90 -0.51
C TRP A 15 11.26 1.49 -1.95
N GLN A 16 12.46 1.79 -2.43
CA GLN A 16 12.87 1.50 -3.80
C GLN A 16 12.98 0.00 -4.06
N ILE A 17 13.52 -0.76 -3.11
CA ILE A 17 13.68 -2.21 -3.27
C ILE A 17 12.31 -2.90 -3.30
N ALA A 18 11.40 -2.54 -2.39
CA ALA A 18 10.05 -3.08 -2.40
C ALA A 18 9.33 -2.76 -3.72
N ASP A 19 9.46 -1.52 -4.21
CA ASP A 19 8.88 -1.14 -5.50
C ASP A 19 9.43 -2.01 -6.65
N GLN A 20 10.75 -2.15 -6.75
CA GLN A 20 11.40 -2.96 -7.79
C GLN A 20 11.00 -4.44 -7.73
N LEU A 21 10.90 -5.03 -6.54
CA LEU A 21 10.48 -6.43 -6.38
C LEU A 21 9.03 -6.63 -6.83
N LEU A 22 8.13 -5.68 -6.51
CA LEU A 22 6.75 -5.70 -7.01
C LEU A 22 6.69 -5.51 -8.54
N GLN A 23 7.56 -4.68 -9.12
CA GLN A 23 7.66 -4.54 -10.56
C GLN A 23 8.09 -5.84 -11.26
N GLN A 24 9.08 -6.53 -10.69
CA GLN A 24 9.65 -7.76 -11.24
C GLN A 24 8.72 -8.95 -11.16
N ASN A 25 7.90 -9.04 -10.11
CA ASN A 25 6.87 -10.06 -9.91
C ASN A 25 7.37 -11.52 -10.13
N GLN A 26 8.53 -11.86 -9.58
CA GLN A 26 9.23 -13.12 -9.87
C GLN A 26 8.76 -14.33 -9.06
N SER A 27 8.40 -14.14 -7.78
CA SER A 27 7.96 -15.22 -6.91
C SER A 27 6.98 -14.73 -5.85
N LEU A 28 6.19 -15.65 -5.29
CA LEU A 28 5.25 -15.36 -4.21
C LEU A 28 5.96 -14.71 -3.00
N GLU A 29 7.08 -15.29 -2.57
CA GLU A 29 7.83 -14.84 -1.40
C GLU A 29 8.39 -13.43 -1.60
N SER A 30 8.91 -13.16 -2.79
CA SER A 30 9.44 -11.84 -3.16
C SER A 30 8.33 -10.78 -3.16
N CYS A 31 7.22 -11.07 -3.83
CA CYS A 31 6.07 -10.15 -3.89
C CYS A 31 5.43 -9.93 -2.52
N TYR A 32 5.30 -10.99 -1.72
CA TYR A 32 4.78 -10.88 -0.36
C TYR A 32 5.70 -10.03 0.52
N PHE A 33 7.01 -10.30 0.51
CA PHE A 33 7.98 -9.51 1.25
C PHE A 33 7.93 -8.03 0.84
N ALA A 34 7.85 -7.76 -0.46
CA ALA A 34 7.81 -6.41 -1.00
C ALA A 34 6.52 -5.67 -0.62
N ALA A 35 5.35 -6.30 -0.80
CA ALA A 35 4.06 -5.72 -0.42
C ALA A 35 3.97 -5.45 1.10
N GLN A 36 4.40 -6.41 1.92
CA GLN A 36 4.45 -6.25 3.38
C GLN A 36 5.42 -5.12 3.79
N THR A 37 6.58 -5.05 3.15
CA THR A 37 7.56 -3.98 3.40
C THR A 37 6.98 -2.62 3.05
N MET A 38 6.32 -2.51 1.89
CA MET A 38 5.67 -1.27 1.46
C MET A 38 4.62 -0.81 2.48
N ARG A 39 3.71 -1.70 2.88
CA ARG A 39 2.71 -1.41 3.92
C ARG A 39 3.36 -0.94 5.22
N THR A 40 4.36 -1.67 5.71
CA THR A 40 5.06 -1.35 6.96
C THR A 40 5.72 0.03 6.88
N LYS A 41 6.39 0.33 5.77
CA LYS A 41 7.02 1.63 5.54
C LYS A 41 5.98 2.75 5.49
N ILE A 42 4.81 2.52 4.88
CA ILE A 42 3.70 3.47 4.92
C ILE A 42 3.27 3.67 6.38
N GLN A 43 2.88 2.62 7.10
CA GLN A 43 2.35 2.73 8.47
C GLN A 43 3.28 3.45 9.47
N TYR A 44 4.60 3.21 9.38
CA TYR A 44 5.54 3.65 10.42
C TYR A 44 6.57 4.68 9.97
N ALA A 45 6.81 4.80 8.66
CA ALA A 45 7.94 5.54 8.10
C ALA A 45 7.53 6.48 6.96
N PHE A 46 6.23 6.76 6.76
CA PHE A 46 5.76 7.67 5.70
C PHE A 46 6.37 9.08 5.80
N HIS A 47 6.69 9.54 7.01
CA HIS A 47 7.37 10.81 7.27
C HIS A 47 8.80 10.89 6.71
N GLU A 48 9.42 9.76 6.35
CA GLU A 48 10.73 9.76 5.66
C GLU A 48 10.62 10.27 4.22
N LEU A 49 9.42 10.25 3.62
CA LEU A 49 9.21 10.63 2.24
C LEU A 49 8.89 12.13 2.13
N PRO A 50 9.62 12.88 1.28
CA PRO A 50 9.27 14.27 1.00
C PRO A 50 7.91 14.33 0.31
N SER A 51 7.14 15.39 0.56
CA SER A 51 5.78 15.55 0.04
C SER A 51 5.67 15.46 -1.49
N GLU A 52 6.72 15.87 -2.21
CA GLU A 52 6.82 15.78 -3.67
C GLU A 52 6.83 14.33 -4.20
N SER A 53 7.25 13.37 -3.37
CA SER A 53 7.31 11.95 -3.74
C SER A 53 6.02 11.18 -3.44
N HIS A 54 5.09 11.75 -2.67
CA HIS A 54 3.87 11.06 -2.24
C HIS A 54 2.99 10.67 -3.43
N GLN A 55 2.88 11.56 -4.42
CA GLN A 55 2.12 11.27 -5.64
C GLN A 55 2.77 10.13 -6.45
N SER A 56 4.09 10.14 -6.61
CA SER A 56 4.81 9.07 -7.30
C SER A 56 4.66 7.72 -6.61
N LEU A 57 4.72 7.69 -5.27
CA LEU A 57 4.47 6.47 -4.49
C LEU A 57 3.05 5.95 -4.73
N ARG A 58 2.05 6.84 -4.65
CA ARG A 58 0.66 6.49 -4.93
C ARG A 58 0.49 5.88 -6.30
N ASP A 59 1.00 6.56 -7.33
CA ASP A 59 0.81 6.14 -8.71
C ASP A 59 1.51 4.80 -8.97
N SER A 60 2.68 4.56 -8.36
CA SER A 60 3.38 3.28 -8.41
C SER A 60 2.60 2.15 -7.71
N LEU A 61 2.11 2.39 -6.50
CA LEU A 61 1.37 1.39 -5.72
C LEU A 61 0.05 0.99 -6.41
N LEU A 62 -0.67 1.97 -6.96
CA LEU A 62 -1.84 1.71 -7.79
C LEU A 62 -1.46 1.00 -9.10
N GLY A 63 -0.27 1.27 -9.64
CA GLY A 63 0.29 0.54 -10.78
C GLY A 63 0.52 -0.94 -10.47
N HIS A 64 1.04 -1.27 -9.29
CA HIS A 64 1.18 -2.66 -8.83
C HIS A 64 -0.18 -3.33 -8.62
N ALA A 65 -1.15 -2.61 -8.05
CA ALA A 65 -2.51 -3.11 -7.89
C ALA A 65 -3.19 -3.42 -9.25
N SER A 66 -2.96 -2.59 -10.27
CA SER A 66 -3.44 -2.84 -11.64
C SER A 66 -2.79 -4.06 -12.31
N LYS A 67 -1.75 -4.67 -11.73
CA LYS A 67 -1.17 -5.92 -12.24
C LYS A 67 -1.78 -7.17 -11.60
N ILE A 68 -2.67 -7.01 -10.62
CA ILE A 68 -3.36 -8.14 -9.98
C ILE A 68 -4.26 -8.80 -11.02
N ALA A 69 -4.08 -10.11 -11.19
CA ALA A 69 -4.75 -10.92 -12.20
C ALA A 69 -5.41 -12.15 -11.55
N PRO A 70 -6.30 -12.86 -12.29
CA PRO A 70 -6.81 -14.15 -11.84
C PRO A 70 -5.65 -15.10 -11.52
N GLY A 71 -5.59 -15.61 -10.29
CA GLY A 71 -4.51 -16.47 -9.81
C GLY A 71 -3.42 -15.77 -8.99
N THR A 72 -3.44 -14.43 -8.87
CA THR A 72 -2.59 -13.75 -7.88
C THR A 72 -2.91 -14.28 -6.48
N PRO A 73 -1.90 -14.73 -5.71
CA PRO A 73 -2.12 -15.27 -4.38
C PRO A 73 -2.86 -14.27 -3.46
N PRO A 74 -3.93 -14.69 -2.76
CA PRO A 74 -4.76 -13.78 -1.95
C PRO A 74 -3.96 -12.96 -0.95
N VAL A 75 -2.93 -13.57 -0.34
CA VAL A 75 -2.06 -12.89 0.62
C VAL A 75 -1.36 -11.66 0.03
N ILE A 76 -1.00 -11.67 -1.25
CA ILE A 76 -0.40 -10.51 -1.93
C ILE A 76 -1.47 -9.44 -2.16
N VAL A 77 -2.66 -9.85 -2.60
CA VAL A 77 -3.82 -8.96 -2.84
C VAL A 77 -4.18 -8.21 -1.55
N THR A 78 -4.28 -8.92 -0.42
CA THR A 78 -4.56 -8.32 0.88
C THR A 78 -3.46 -7.35 1.32
N GLN A 79 -2.17 -7.70 1.18
CA GLN A 79 -1.08 -6.79 1.55
C GLN A 79 -1.06 -5.51 0.71
N LEU A 80 -1.29 -5.62 -0.60
CA LEU A 80 -1.40 -4.45 -1.47
C LEU A 80 -2.64 -3.61 -1.15
N SER A 81 -3.78 -4.24 -0.86
CA SER A 81 -5.01 -3.54 -0.47
C SER A 81 -4.79 -2.73 0.81
N LEU A 82 -4.18 -3.34 1.82
CA LEU A 82 -3.82 -2.67 3.07
C LEU A 82 -2.81 -1.54 2.84
N ALA A 83 -1.78 -1.75 2.02
CA ALA A 83 -0.82 -0.70 1.69
C ALA A 83 -1.49 0.51 1.01
N VAL A 84 -2.40 0.27 0.06
CA VAL A 84 -3.13 1.33 -0.64
C VAL A 84 -4.09 2.07 0.31
N ALA A 85 -4.80 1.34 1.17
CA ALA A 85 -5.64 1.92 2.20
C ALA A 85 -4.84 2.80 3.17
N ASP A 86 -3.76 2.26 3.75
CA ASP A 86 -2.88 2.97 4.67
C ASP A 86 -2.32 4.27 4.05
N LEU A 87 -1.96 4.22 2.76
CA LEU A 87 -1.47 5.40 2.02
C LEU A 87 -2.56 6.45 1.85
N ALA A 88 -3.77 6.06 1.42
CA ALA A 88 -4.88 6.98 1.24
C ALA A 88 -5.28 7.68 2.55
N LEU A 89 -5.23 6.96 3.66
CA LEU A 89 -5.51 7.51 4.98
C LEU A 89 -4.43 8.52 5.44
N GLN A 90 -3.15 8.23 5.18
CA GLN A 90 -2.04 9.11 5.57
C GLN A 90 -1.80 10.30 4.63
N MET A 91 -2.05 10.15 3.33
CA MET A 91 -1.81 11.18 2.33
C MET A 91 -2.97 12.18 2.34
N ALA A 92 -2.94 13.15 3.26
CA ALA A 92 -4.02 14.14 3.44
C ALA A 92 -4.35 14.97 2.19
N THR A 93 -3.41 15.09 1.24
CA THR A 93 -3.61 15.73 -0.05
C THR A 93 -4.49 14.91 -1.00
N TRP A 94 -4.66 13.62 -0.76
CA TRP A 94 -5.49 12.72 -1.56
C TRP A 94 -6.94 12.69 -1.05
N LYS A 95 -7.73 13.68 -1.47
CA LYS A 95 -9.09 13.89 -0.92
C LYS A 95 -10.16 12.92 -1.44
N SER A 96 -10.00 12.38 -2.65
CA SER A 96 -11.03 11.57 -3.32
C SER A 96 -10.60 10.13 -3.57
N ALA A 97 -9.78 9.54 -2.67
CA ALA A 97 -9.19 8.23 -2.87
C ALA A 97 -10.20 7.13 -3.23
N VAL A 98 -11.35 7.08 -2.56
CA VAL A 98 -12.40 6.09 -2.85
C VAL A 98 -12.96 6.23 -4.27
N VAL A 99 -13.16 7.46 -4.75
CA VAL A 99 -13.63 7.72 -6.12
C VAL A 99 -12.57 7.24 -7.11
N ASP A 100 -11.30 7.59 -6.89
CA ASP A 100 -10.19 7.15 -7.73
C ASP A 100 -10.08 5.61 -7.78
N PHE A 101 -10.31 4.92 -6.65
CA PHE A 101 -10.32 3.45 -6.61
C PHE A 101 -11.44 2.87 -7.49
N ILE A 102 -12.66 3.41 -7.36
CA ILE A 102 -13.82 2.95 -8.13
C ILE A 102 -13.59 3.19 -9.62
N GLU A 103 -13.18 4.39 -10.01
CA GLU A 103 -12.92 4.73 -11.41
C GLU A 103 -11.84 3.85 -12.04
N ARG A 104 -10.78 3.56 -11.28
CA ARG A 104 -9.64 2.79 -11.77
C ARG A 104 -9.87 1.28 -11.81
N PHE A 105 -10.54 0.71 -10.81
CA PHE A 105 -10.58 -0.75 -10.62
C PHE A 105 -11.93 -1.41 -10.90
N SER A 106 -13.03 -0.65 -11.04
CA SER A 106 -14.38 -1.20 -11.21
C SER A 106 -14.59 -2.06 -12.46
N LYS A 107 -13.79 -1.87 -13.52
CA LYS A 107 -13.95 -2.63 -14.78
C LYS A 107 -13.17 -3.95 -14.78
N GLU A 108 -11.90 -3.91 -14.39
CA GLU A 108 -10.96 -5.02 -14.61
C GLU A 108 -10.48 -5.68 -13.32
N HIS A 109 -10.63 -5.02 -12.16
CA HIS A 109 -10.07 -5.48 -10.88
C HIS A 109 -11.08 -5.42 -9.74
N MET A 110 -12.35 -5.79 -10.01
CA MET A 110 -13.44 -5.72 -9.03
C MET A 110 -13.11 -6.47 -7.72
N GLY A 111 -12.46 -7.63 -7.79
CA GLY A 111 -12.08 -8.38 -6.58
C GLY A 111 -11.13 -7.60 -5.67
N PHE A 112 -10.11 -6.95 -6.26
CA PHE A 112 -9.21 -6.07 -5.52
C PHE A 112 -9.94 -4.83 -4.98
N LEU A 113 -10.83 -4.22 -5.77
CA LEU A 113 -11.61 -3.07 -5.32
C LEU A 113 -12.46 -3.41 -4.08
N LEU A 114 -13.13 -4.57 -4.07
CA LEU A 114 -13.94 -5.00 -2.93
C LEU A 114 -13.08 -5.28 -1.70
N GLU A 115 -11.92 -5.95 -1.85
CA GLU A 115 -10.96 -6.14 -0.76
C GLU A 115 -10.50 -4.80 -0.20
N LEU A 116 -10.10 -3.86 -1.08
CA LEU A 116 -9.66 -2.52 -0.70
C LEU A 116 -10.72 -1.74 0.07
N LEU A 117 -11.97 -1.76 -0.40
CA LEU A 117 -13.09 -1.10 0.28
C LEU A 117 -13.50 -1.81 1.58
N THR A 118 -13.15 -3.09 1.73
CA THR A 118 -13.37 -3.84 2.98
C THR A 118 -12.32 -3.46 4.03
N VAL A 119 -11.04 -3.43 3.66
CA VAL A 119 -9.95 -3.15 4.62
C VAL A 119 -9.79 -1.67 4.96
N LEU A 120 -10.21 -0.75 4.08
CA LEU A 120 -10.10 0.69 4.30
C LEU A 120 -10.76 1.15 5.62
N PRO A 121 -12.05 0.84 5.91
CA PRO A 121 -12.66 1.22 7.18
C PRO A 121 -12.02 0.55 8.40
N GLU A 122 -11.46 -0.66 8.25
CA GLU A 122 -10.73 -1.35 9.31
C GLU A 122 -9.46 -0.59 9.69
N GLU A 123 -8.71 -0.08 8.70
CA GLU A 123 -7.48 0.68 8.93
C GLU A 123 -7.71 2.08 9.52
N ILE A 124 -8.87 2.70 9.30
CA ILE A 124 -9.24 3.97 9.99
C ILE A 124 -9.23 3.78 11.52
N SER A 125 -9.64 2.61 11.99
CA SER A 125 -9.71 2.26 13.41
C SER A 125 -8.44 1.57 13.93
N SER A 126 -7.48 1.32 13.05
CA SER A 126 -6.27 0.57 13.37
C SER A 126 -5.34 1.34 14.31
N ARG A 127 -4.70 0.60 15.22
CA ARG A 127 -3.68 1.15 16.12
C ARG A 127 -2.29 1.21 15.48
N SER A 128 -2.05 0.41 14.44
CA SER A 128 -0.76 0.42 13.72
C SER A 128 -0.62 1.68 12.89
N LEU A 129 -1.71 2.08 12.22
CA LEU A 129 -1.79 3.32 11.49
C LEU A 129 -1.94 4.47 12.50
N ARG A 130 -0.84 5.17 12.81
CA ARG A 130 -0.79 6.27 13.79
C ARG A 130 -1.49 7.54 13.28
N LEU A 131 -2.73 7.41 12.83
CA LEU A 131 -3.52 8.48 12.26
C LEU A 131 -4.00 9.43 13.38
N GLY A 132 -3.78 10.74 13.21
CA GLY A 132 -4.23 11.74 14.17
C GLY A 132 -5.76 11.81 14.29
N ALA A 133 -6.27 12.15 15.47
CA ALA A 133 -7.72 12.19 15.73
C ALA A 133 -8.48 13.18 14.83
N ASN A 134 -7.86 14.29 14.44
CA ASN A 134 -8.46 15.25 13.50
C ASN A 134 -8.60 14.64 12.11
N ARG A 135 -7.54 13.98 11.62
CA ARG A 135 -7.56 13.31 10.32
C ARG A 135 -8.59 12.19 10.27
N ARG A 136 -8.76 11.40 11.35
CA ARG A 136 -9.81 10.38 11.44
C ARG A 136 -11.24 10.92 11.32
N LYS A 137 -11.48 12.19 11.68
CA LYS A 137 -12.82 12.81 11.56
C LYS A 137 -13.10 13.40 10.18
N GLU A 138 -12.06 13.62 9.38
CA GLU A 138 -12.17 14.17 8.02
C GLU A 138 -12.46 13.12 6.94
N ILE A 139 -12.19 11.85 7.26
CA ILE A 139 -12.38 10.69 6.39
C ILE A 139 -13.75 10.08 6.68
#